data_AF-A0A7C7ENA5-F1
#
_entry.id   AF-A0A7C7ENA5-F1
#
_cell.length_a   1.000
_cell.length_b   1.000
_cell.length_c   1.000
_cell.angle_alpha   90.00
_cell.angle_beta   90.00
_cell.angle_gamma   90.00
#
_symmetry.space_group_name_H-M   'P 1'
#
loop_
_entity.id
_entity.type
_entity.pdbx_description
1 polymer ?
#
loop_
_entity_poly.entity_id
_entity_poly.type
_entity_poly.pdbx_seq_one_letter_code
_entity_poly.pdbx_strand_id
1 'polypeptide(L)' 'RGIDIGAKKLVLDLLKQLNNEGMTIIMTSSELAELRSICDRILIICEGKVEGELPPDAPDAEFGLMMSGSANGRFEGREA' A
#
# COMPACT_ATOMS: atom_id res chain seq x y z
N ARG A 1 2.13 8.01 -14.96
CA ARG A 1 2.67 8.67 -16.17
C ARG A 1 3.83 7.82 -16.67
N GLY A 2 3.86 7.44 -17.95
CA GLY A 2 4.62 6.29 -18.45
C GLY A 2 6.14 6.42 -18.31
N ILE A 3 6.68 5.72 -17.31
CA ILE A 3 8.06 5.26 -17.26
C ILE A 3 8.11 3.89 -17.95
N ASP A 4 9.19 3.56 -18.65
CA ASP A 4 9.40 2.23 -19.21
C ASP A 4 9.32 1.15 -18.11
N ILE A 5 8.81 -0.05 -18.42
CA ILE A 5 8.62 -1.13 -17.43
C ILE A 5 9.95 -1.55 -16.79
N GLY A 6 11.03 -1.59 -17.57
CA GLY A 6 12.37 -1.91 -17.07
C GLY A 6 12.88 -0.81 -16.14
N ALA A 7 12.73 0.46 -16.54
CA ALA A 7 13.13 1.59 -15.71
C ALA A 7 12.33 1.67 -14.39
N LYS A 8 11.03 1.34 -14.42
CA LYS A 8 10.17 1.26 -13.23
C LYS A 8 10.69 0.23 -12.23
N LYS A 9 11.03 -0.96 -12.72
CA LYS A 9 11.58 -2.04 -11.89
C LYS A 9 12.86 -1.62 -11.18
N LEU A 10 13.79 -0.96 -11.90
CA LEU A 10 15.04 -0.47 -11.30
C LEU A 10 14.80 0.51 -10.15
N VAL A 11 13.83 1.42 -10.30
CA VAL A 11 13.47 2.36 -9.24
C VAL A 11 12.89 1.63 -8.03
N LEU A 12 11.96 0.70 -8.25
CA LEU A 12 11.34 -0.07 -7.16
C LEU A 12 12.37 -0.93 -6.41
N ASP A 13 13.27 -1.61 -7.13
CA ASP A 13 14.34 -2.41 -6.54
C ASP A 13 15.29 -1.54 -5.70
N LEU A 14 15.64 -0.34 -6.19
CA LEU A 14 16.45 0.62 -5.43
C LEU A 14 15.75 1.09 -4.15
N LEU A 15 14.45 1.38 -4.21
CA LEU A 15 13.68 1.75 -3.02
C LEU A 15 13.70 0.62 -2.00
N LYS A 16 13.51 -0.64 -2.43
CA LYS A 16 13.58 -1.78 -1.50
C LYS A 16 14.97 -1.94 -0.88
N GLN A 17 16.03 -1.73 -1.66
CA GLN A 17 17.40 -1.75 -1.14
C GLN A 17 17.61 -0.67 -0.06
N LEU A 18 17.25 0.58 -0.35
CA LEU A 18 17.39 1.68 0.60
C LEU A 18 16.57 1.42 1.88
N ASN A 19 15.39 0.83 1.76
CA ASN A 19 14.59 0.43 2.89
C ASN A 19 15.28 -0.64 3.76
N ASN A 20 15.89 -1.66 3.13
CA ASN A 20 16.68 -2.67 3.82
C ASN A 20 17.93 -2.10 4.51
N GLU A 21 18.44 -0.95 4.04
CA GLU A 21 19.54 -0.20 4.68
C GLU A 21 19.07 0.69 5.86
N GLY A 22 17.78 0.65 6.21
CA GLY A 22 17.20 1.37 7.34
C GLY A 22 16.46 2.66 6.99
N MET A 23 16.33 2.99 5.70
CA MET A 23 15.54 4.15 5.26
C MET A 23 14.04 3.86 5.37
N THR A 24 13.28 4.73 6.04
CA THR A 24 11.82 4.65 6.01
C THR A 24 11.30 5.21 4.68
N ILE A 25 10.46 4.46 3.98
CA ILE A 25 9.88 4.86 2.69
C ILE A 25 8.36 4.86 2.80
N ILE A 26 7.73 5.94 2.34
CA ILE A 26 6.29 6.03 2.13
C ILE A 26 6.05 6.03 0.63
N MET A 27 5.27 5.08 0.15
CA MET A 27 4.93 4.91 -1.26
C MET A 27 3.42 5.01 -1.45
N THR A 28 3.02 5.64 -2.56
CA THR A 28 1.64 5.58 -3.06
C THR A 28 1.68 5.11 -4.51
N SER A 29 0.73 4.25 -4.89
CA SER A 29 0.59 3.76 -6.26
C SER A 29 -0.87 3.47 -6.56
N SER A 30 -1.24 3.60 -7.84
CA SER A 30 -2.53 3.16 -8.37
C SER A 30 -2.54 1.68 -8.75
N GLU A 31 -1.38 1.02 -8.74
CA GLU A 31 -1.23 -0.39 -9.11
C GLU A 31 -0.92 -1.21 -7.85
N LEU A 32 -1.91 -1.95 -7.33
CA LEU A 32 -1.75 -2.75 -6.11
C LEU A 32 -0.57 -3.73 -6.19
N ALA A 33 -0.29 -4.27 -7.38
CA ALA A 33 0.83 -5.17 -7.60
C ALA A 33 2.20 -4.53 -7.28
N GLU A 34 2.37 -3.22 -7.53
CA GLU A 34 3.60 -2.52 -7.16
C GLU A 34 3.76 -2.45 -5.65
N LEU A 35 2.69 -2.03 -4.96
CA LEU A 35 2.68 -1.92 -3.51
C LEU A 35 2.99 -3.26 -2.86
N ARG A 36 2.35 -4.34 -3.33
CA ARG A 36 2.61 -5.71 -2.85
C ARG A 36 4.06 -6.15 -3.06
N SER A 37 4.73 -5.68 -4.11
CA SER A 37 6.11 -6.09 -4.40
C SER A 37 7.17 -5.45 -3.51
N ILE A 38 6.90 -4.25 -2.96
CA ILE A 38 7.90 -3.44 -2.24
C ILE A 38 7.54 -3.20 -0.77
N CYS A 39 6.27 -2.93 -0.48
CA CYS A 39 5.83 -2.50 0.85
C CYS A 39 5.69 -3.68 1.81
N ASP A 40 6.13 -3.49 3.06
CA ASP A 40 5.95 -4.48 4.12
C ASP A 40 4.54 -4.45 4.73
N ARG A 41 3.83 -3.32 4.55
CA ARG A 41 2.45 -3.07 4.96
C ARG A 41 1.78 -2.09 4.01
N ILE A 42 0.47 -2.20 3.83
CA ILE A 42 -0.31 -1.33 2.94
C ILE A 42 -1.49 -0.77 3.73
N LEU A 43 -1.53 0.56 3.87
CA LEU A 43 -2.68 1.25 4.47
C LEU A 43 -3.68 1.59 3.37
N ILE A 44 -4.96 1.30 3.63
CA ILE A 44 -6.06 1.65 2.73
C ILE A 44 -6.76 2.89 3.26
N ILE A 45 -6.87 3.89 2.40
CA ILE A 45 -7.57 5.15 2.70
C ILE A 45 -8.80 5.21 1.79
N CYS A 46 -9.98 5.31 2.37
CA CYS A 46 -11.25 5.50 1.66
C CYS A 46 -12.01 6.68 2.30
N GLU A 47 -12.62 7.54 1.47
CA GLU A 47 -13.36 8.73 1.93
C GLU A 47 -12.60 9.61 2.95
N GLY A 48 -11.28 9.71 2.80
CA GLY A 48 -10.42 10.51 3.67
C GLY A 48 -10.13 9.88 5.04
N LYS A 49 -10.48 8.60 5.26
CA LYS A 49 -10.22 7.86 6.50
C LYS A 49 -9.37 6.62 6.22
N VAL A 50 -8.59 6.22 7.22
CA VAL A 50 -7.87 4.94 7.18
C VAL A 50 -8.86 3.83 7.46
N GLU A 51 -9.13 3.00 6.45
CA GLU A 51 -10.00 1.82 6.55
C GLU A 51 -9.28 0.62 7.19
N GLY A 52 -7.95 0.59 7.12
CA GLY A 52 -7.18 -0.47 7.72
C GLY A 52 -5.76 -0.58 7.17
N GLU A 53 -5.05 -1.56 7.69
CA GLU A 53 -3.72 -1.96 7.26
C GLU A 53 -3.76 -3.45 6.90
N LEU A 54 -3.19 -3.81 5.75
CA LEU A 54 -3.05 -5.19 5.30
C LEU A 54 -1.59 -5.50 4.97
N PRO A 55 -1.12 -6.74 5.22
CA PRO A 55 0.15 -7.19 4.68
C PRO A 55 0.06 -7.36 3.15
N PRO A 56 1.20 -7.30 2.43
CA PRO A 56 1.24 -7.37 0.98
C PRO A 56 0.80 -8.72 0.40
N ASP A 57 0.60 -9.75 1.21
CA ASP A 57 0.14 -11.10 0.82
C ASP A 57 -1.33 -11.36 1.19
N ALA A 58 -2.04 -10.40 1.78
CA ALA A 58 -3.46 -10.56 2.12
C ALA A 58 -4.33 -10.84 0.87
N PRO A 59 -5.46 -11.56 1.01
CA PRO A 59 -6.34 -11.87 -0.11
C PRO A 59 -6.86 -10.64 -0.85
N ASP A 60 -7.00 -10.71 -2.17
CA ASP A 60 -7.55 -9.63 -2.99
C ASP A 60 -8.96 -9.21 -2.54
N ALA A 61 -9.75 -10.15 -2.01
CA ALA A 61 -11.07 -9.86 -1.47
C ALA A 61 -11.02 -8.88 -0.28
N GLU A 62 -10.01 -8.96 0.59
CA GLU A 62 -9.86 -8.07 1.73
C GLU A 62 -9.46 -6.66 1.28
N PHE A 63 -8.52 -6.58 0.33
CA PHE A 63 -8.18 -5.30 -0.31
C PHE A 63 -9.40 -4.67 -0.99
N GLY A 64 -10.15 -5.45 -1.78
CA GLY A 64 -11.35 -4.98 -2.46
C GLY A 64 -12.40 -4.47 -1.47
N LEU A 65 -12.61 -5.17 -0.36
CA LEU A 65 -13.57 -4.79 0.68
C LEU A 65 -13.16 -3.47 1.39
N MET A 66 -11.87 -3.29 1.70
CA MET A 66 -11.38 -2.03 2.30
C MET A 66 -11.39 -0.89 1.28
N MET A 67 -11.00 -1.14 0.03
CA MET A 67 -11.00 -0.14 -1.04
C MET A 67 -12.42 0.32 -1.39
N SER A 68 -13.44 -0.54 -1.22
CA SER A 68 -14.85 -0.16 -1.41
C SER A 68 -15.46 0.55 -0.21
N GLY A 69 -14.69 0.80 0.87
CA GLY A 69 -15.19 1.38 2.12
C GLY A 69 -16.20 0.50 2.84
N SER A 70 -16.19 -0.81 2.58
CA SER A 70 -17.18 -1.78 3.11
C SER A 70 -16.59 -2.72 4.16
N ALA A 71 -15.29 -2.62 4.44
CA ALA A 71 -14.59 -3.52 5.37
C ALA A 71 -14.94 -3.25 6.83
N ASN A 72 -15.29 -2.02 7.18
CA ASN A 72 -15.68 -1.69 8.53
C ASN A 72 -16.93 -0.81 8.51
N GLY A 73 -18.05 -1.40 8.94
CA GLY A 73 -19.13 -0.61 9.50
C GLY A 73 -18.59 0.19 10.68
N ARG A 74 -18.24 1.46 10.45
CA ARG A 74 -17.88 2.47 11.46
C ARG A 74 -16.70 2.08 12.37
N PHE A 75 -15.49 2.50 12.01
CA PHE A 75 -14.48 2.80 13.03
C PHE A 75 -14.93 4.04 13.82
N GLU A 76 -15.62 3.80 14.94
CA GLU A 76 -15.62 4.77 16.03
C GLU A 76 -14.25 4.77 16.69
N GLY A 77 -13.57 5.92 16.59
CA GLY A 77 -12.71 6.48 17.62
C GLY A 77 -11.48 5.69 18.05
N ARG A 78 -10.31 6.16 17.62
CA ARG A 78 -9.19 6.39 18.56
C ARG A 78 -8.35 7.56 18.06
N GLU A 79 -8.71 8.73 18.57
CA GLU A 79 -7.79 9.86 18.74
C GLU A 79 -6.62 9.41 19.63
N ALA A 80 -5.43 9.87 19.28
CA ALA A 80 -4.27 9.94 20.16
C ALA A 80 -3.91 11.41 20.37
#